data_AF-A0A368KII7-F1
#
_entry.id   AF-A0A368KII7-F1
#
_cell.length_a   1.000
_cell.length_b   1.000
_cell.length_c   1.000
_cell.angle_alpha   90.00
_cell.angle_beta   90.00
_cell.angle_gamma   90.00
#
_symmetry.space_group_name_H-M   'P 1'
#
loop_
_entity.id
_entity.type
_entity.pdbx_description
1 polymer ?
#
loop_
_entity_poly.entity_id
_entity_poly.type
_entity_poly.pdbx_seq_one_letter_code
_entity_poly.pdbx_strand_id
1 'polypeptide(L)'
;MKAILPALLFALAVGNVHAAEPGTARSPLPANECIDTTQINEWYIVDARTAIVRTGPKHYLVTLQNDCPRLGTPPPGLIFRPNPSNAIVNRGRICGEVGETVRSRYQPPCAIESVRKIDKARFKELGEHAARHGSGAEQPTAMPAH
;
A
#
# COMPACT_ATOMS: atom_id res chain seq x y z
N MET A 1 31.73 -1.31 66.15
CA MET A 1 30.95 -0.27 65.43
C MET A 1 30.85 -0.74 63.98
N LYS A 2 29.64 -1.06 63.53
CA LYS A 2 29.33 -1.64 62.20
C LYS A 2 29.37 -0.52 61.15
N ALA A 3 30.01 -0.75 60.01
CA ALA A 3 29.74 -0.02 58.78
C ALA A 3 29.66 -1.04 57.63
N ILE A 4 28.44 -1.32 57.18
CA ILE A 4 28.13 -2.18 56.05
C ILE A 4 27.89 -1.23 54.87
N LEU A 5 28.75 -1.29 53.84
CA LEU A 5 28.60 -0.56 52.59
C LEU A 5 28.24 -1.56 51.48
N PRO A 6 27.05 -1.46 50.85
CA PRO A 6 26.69 -2.29 49.71
C PRO A 6 27.15 -1.59 48.42
N ALA A 7 28.08 -2.20 47.68
CA ALA A 7 28.45 -1.74 46.34
C ALA A 7 27.51 -2.36 45.31
N LEU A 8 26.82 -1.50 44.56
CA LEU A 8 25.81 -1.79 43.55
C LEU A 8 26.36 -2.64 42.39
N LEU A 9 25.59 -3.67 42.00
CA LEU A 9 25.71 -4.34 40.71
C LEU A 9 25.18 -3.45 39.58
N PHE A 10 26.05 -3.04 38.65
CA PHE A 10 25.66 -2.47 37.37
C PHE A 10 25.43 -3.60 36.37
N ALA A 11 24.17 -4.01 36.18
CA ALA A 11 23.78 -4.90 35.10
C ALA A 11 23.64 -4.09 33.81
N LEU A 12 24.63 -4.16 32.92
CA LEU A 12 24.56 -3.64 31.56
C LEU A 12 23.60 -4.52 30.74
N ALA A 13 22.34 -4.08 30.64
CA ALA A 13 21.40 -4.63 29.67
C ALA A 13 21.86 -4.25 28.27
N VAL A 14 22.42 -5.22 27.55
CA VAL A 14 22.72 -5.09 26.12
C VAL A 14 21.38 -5.10 25.38
N GLY A 15 20.83 -3.91 25.14
CA GLY A 15 19.65 -3.75 24.31
C GLY A 15 19.96 -4.22 22.89
N ASN A 16 19.23 -5.24 22.42
CA ASN A 16 19.22 -5.63 21.02
C ASN A 16 18.72 -4.44 20.20
N VAL A 17 19.65 -3.70 19.59
CA VAL A 17 19.34 -2.73 18.55
C VAL A 17 18.91 -3.54 17.33
N HIS A 18 17.61 -3.77 17.17
CA HIS A 18 17.06 -4.21 15.90
C HIS A 18 17.34 -3.10 14.89
N ALA A 19 18.37 -3.30 14.06
CA ALA A 19 18.60 -2.50 12.88
C ALA A 19 17.36 -2.64 11.99
N ALA A 20 16.60 -1.55 11.86
CA ALA A 20 15.55 -1.47 10.86
C ALA A 20 16.21 -1.72 9.49
N GLU A 21 15.78 -2.76 8.79
CA GLU A 21 16.24 -3.04 7.43
C GLU A 21 16.09 -1.77 6.59
N PRO A 22 17.11 -1.39 5.80
CA PRO A 22 17.01 -0.24 4.91
C PRO A 22 15.85 -0.50 3.95
N GLY A 23 14.75 0.23 4.14
CA GLY A 23 13.56 0.10 3.32
C GLY A 23 13.94 0.20 1.85
N THR A 24 13.50 -0.76 1.04
CA THR A 24 13.75 -0.81 -0.40
C THR A 24 13.59 0.58 -0.99
N ALA A 25 14.64 1.11 -1.62
CA ALA A 25 14.60 2.42 -2.26
C ALA A 25 13.39 2.47 -3.21
N ARG A 26 12.44 3.36 -2.92
CA ARG A 26 11.23 3.49 -3.72
C ARG A 26 11.63 4.03 -5.09
N SER A 27 11.25 3.31 -6.14
CA SER A 27 11.38 3.75 -7.52
C SER A 27 9.97 3.87 -8.10
N PRO A 28 9.35 5.06 -8.03
CA PRO A 28 8.05 5.28 -8.64
C PRO A 28 8.08 4.98 -10.15
N LEU A 29 6.94 4.56 -10.69
CA LEU A 29 6.77 4.41 -12.12
C LEU A 29 6.85 5.77 -12.82
N PRO A 30 7.35 5.82 -14.07
CA PRO A 30 7.23 7.01 -14.91
C PRO A 30 5.76 7.43 -15.06
N ALA A 31 5.48 8.73 -15.14
CA ALA A 31 4.12 9.29 -15.12
C ALA A 31 3.15 8.68 -16.16
N ASN A 32 3.64 8.33 -17.34
CA ASN A 32 2.85 7.69 -18.42
C ASN A 32 2.52 6.20 -18.14
N GLU A 33 3.18 5.60 -17.17
CA GLU A 33 3.03 4.21 -16.76
C GLU A 33 2.22 4.03 -15.47
N CYS A 34 1.89 5.11 -14.77
CA CYS A 34 1.14 5.06 -13.52
C CYS A 34 -0.30 4.54 -13.70
N ILE A 35 -0.87 4.06 -12.60
CA ILE A 35 -2.25 3.60 -12.53
C ILE A 35 -3.18 4.78 -12.78
N ASP A 36 -3.98 4.68 -13.84
CA ASP A 36 -5.09 5.60 -14.08
C ASP A 36 -6.30 5.12 -13.30
N THR A 37 -6.56 5.78 -12.17
CA THR A 37 -7.64 5.42 -11.22
C THR A 37 -9.03 5.57 -11.82
N THR A 38 -9.17 6.38 -12.89
CA THR A 38 -10.44 6.56 -13.62
C THR A 38 -10.74 5.41 -14.58
N GLN A 39 -9.75 4.57 -14.86
CA GLN A 39 -9.84 3.47 -15.83
C GLN A 39 -9.67 2.09 -15.17
N ILE A 40 -9.87 1.99 -13.86
CA ILE A 40 -9.84 0.70 -13.17
C ILE A 40 -10.96 -0.18 -13.71
N ASN A 41 -10.61 -1.34 -14.26
CA ASN A 41 -11.58 -2.31 -14.76
C ASN A 41 -11.88 -3.41 -13.75
N GLU A 42 -10.88 -3.83 -12.99
CA GLU A 42 -11.00 -4.85 -11.95
C GLU A 42 -9.83 -4.73 -10.96
N TRP A 43 -10.06 -5.22 -9.76
CA TRP A 43 -9.09 -5.22 -8.69
C TRP A 43 -9.26 -6.46 -7.82
N TYR A 44 -8.15 -6.86 -7.20
CA TYR A 44 -8.11 -7.98 -6.29
C TYR A 44 -7.25 -7.63 -5.08
N ILE A 45 -7.67 -8.07 -3.91
CA ILE A 45 -6.89 -8.04 -2.67
C ILE A 45 -6.38 -9.46 -2.46
N VAL A 46 -5.08 -9.64 -2.71
CA VAL A 46 -4.40 -10.94 -2.60
C VAL A 46 -4.24 -11.29 -1.13
N ASP A 47 -3.76 -10.33 -0.33
CA ASP A 47 -3.58 -10.47 1.11
C ASP A 47 -3.69 -9.09 1.81
N ALA A 48 -3.34 -9.01 3.10
CA ALA A 48 -3.44 -7.78 3.88
C ALA A 48 -2.50 -6.64 3.40
N ARG A 49 -1.46 -6.94 2.62
CA ARG A 49 -0.48 -5.97 2.10
C ARG A 49 -0.41 -5.90 0.58
N THR A 50 -1.13 -6.77 -0.11
CA THR A 50 -1.00 -6.93 -1.55
C THR A 50 -2.33 -6.75 -2.25
N ALA A 51 -2.38 -5.79 -3.17
CA ALA A 51 -3.47 -5.61 -4.10
C ALA A 51 -2.95 -5.69 -5.55
N ILE A 52 -3.78 -6.16 -6.47
CA ILE A 52 -3.53 -6.06 -7.90
C ILE A 52 -4.67 -5.31 -8.57
N VAL A 53 -4.34 -4.49 -9.57
CA VAL A 53 -5.31 -3.64 -10.28
C VAL A 53 -5.07 -3.75 -11.78
N ARG A 54 -6.16 -3.77 -12.56
CA ARG A 54 -6.09 -3.64 -14.02
C ARG A 54 -6.68 -2.31 -14.47
N THR A 55 -5.95 -1.62 -15.34
CA THR A 55 -6.44 -0.43 -16.07
C THR A 55 -6.19 -0.58 -17.56
N GLY A 56 -7.26 -0.77 -18.35
CA GLY A 56 -7.18 -1.13 -19.76
C GLY A 56 -6.33 -2.40 -19.97
N PRO A 57 -5.25 -2.35 -20.77
CA PRO A 57 -4.34 -3.46 -21.01
C PRO A 57 -3.25 -3.62 -19.93
N LYS A 58 -3.12 -2.65 -19.01
CA LYS A 58 -2.03 -2.61 -18.02
C LYS A 58 -2.47 -3.28 -16.73
N HIS A 59 -1.58 -4.06 -16.14
CA HIS A 59 -1.80 -4.79 -14.88
C HIS A 59 -0.73 -4.36 -13.88
N TYR A 60 -1.13 -4.20 -12.63
CA TYR A 60 -0.26 -3.66 -11.59
C TYR A 60 -0.30 -4.51 -10.33
N LEU A 61 0.86 -4.60 -9.68
CA LEU A 61 1.03 -5.03 -8.31
C LEU A 61 1.20 -3.79 -7.44
N VAL A 62 0.39 -3.68 -6.39
CA VAL A 62 0.42 -2.62 -5.40
C VAL A 62 0.73 -3.25 -4.04
N THR A 63 1.86 -2.87 -3.45
CA THR A 63 2.22 -3.30 -2.09
C THR A 63 1.97 -2.18 -1.10
N LEU A 64 1.59 -2.54 0.13
CA LEU A 64 1.23 -1.61 1.21
C LEU A 64 2.27 -1.68 2.33
N GLN A 65 2.54 -0.54 2.95
CA GLN A 65 3.56 -0.45 4.01
C GLN A 65 3.16 -1.22 5.28
N ASN A 66 1.86 -1.32 5.54
CA ASN A 66 1.28 -1.94 6.74
C ASN A 66 0.14 -2.89 6.38
N ASP A 67 -0.20 -3.78 7.32
CA ASP A 67 -1.33 -4.68 7.16
C ASP A 67 -2.66 -3.93 7.12
N CYS A 68 -3.42 -4.21 6.07
CA CYS A 68 -4.67 -3.57 5.73
C CYS A 68 -5.81 -4.60 5.54
N PRO A 69 -6.18 -5.34 6.61
CA PRO A 69 -7.04 -6.52 6.50
C PRO A 69 -8.49 -6.26 6.09
N ARG A 70 -9.00 -5.02 6.17
CA ARG A 70 -10.37 -4.65 5.75
C ARG A 70 -10.40 -3.96 4.38
N LEU A 71 -9.29 -3.95 3.64
CA LEU A 71 -9.23 -3.36 2.31
C LEU A 71 -10.06 -4.21 1.35
N GLY A 72 -10.90 -3.59 0.53
CA GLY A 72 -11.87 -4.28 -0.30
C GLY A 72 -13.10 -4.82 0.44
N THR A 73 -13.26 -4.57 1.75
CA THR A 73 -14.49 -4.92 2.48
C THR A 73 -15.67 -4.08 1.98
N PRO A 74 -16.89 -4.66 1.86
CA PRO A 74 -18.06 -3.95 1.40
C PRO A 74 -18.33 -2.59 2.11
N PRO A 75 -18.84 -1.60 1.37
CA PRO A 75 -19.16 -1.64 -0.06
C PRO A 75 -17.90 -1.74 -0.93
N PRO A 76 -17.97 -2.44 -2.08
CA PRO A 76 -16.84 -2.66 -2.95
C PRO A 76 -16.23 -1.33 -3.44
N GLY A 77 -14.96 -1.39 -3.81
CA GLY A 77 -14.23 -0.25 -4.37
C GLY A 77 -12.93 0.08 -3.64
N LEU A 78 -12.00 0.65 -4.41
CA LEU A 78 -10.69 1.09 -3.95
C LEU A 78 -10.51 2.57 -4.28
N ILE A 79 -10.51 3.39 -3.24
CA ILE A 79 -10.29 4.82 -3.33
C ILE A 79 -8.80 5.07 -3.20
N PHE A 80 -8.15 5.22 -4.34
CA PHE A 80 -6.77 5.66 -4.41
C PHE A 80 -6.67 7.17 -4.20
N ARG A 81 -5.63 7.62 -3.50
CA ARG A 81 -5.28 9.03 -3.35
C ARG A 81 -3.84 9.25 -3.78
N PRO A 82 -3.60 10.15 -4.75
CA PRO A 82 -2.26 10.47 -5.20
C PRO A 82 -1.51 11.28 -4.14
N ASN A 83 -0.19 11.34 -4.28
CA ASN A 83 0.64 12.26 -3.53
C ASN A 83 0.24 13.71 -3.85
N PRO A 84 -0.19 14.52 -2.86
CA PRO A 84 -0.60 15.91 -3.10
C PRO A 84 0.48 16.75 -3.78
N SER A 85 1.76 16.51 -3.47
CA SER A 85 2.88 17.28 -4.02
C SER A 85 3.06 17.09 -5.53
N ASN A 86 2.68 15.93 -6.07
CA ASN A 86 2.84 15.60 -7.49
C ASN A 86 1.51 15.32 -8.20
N ALA A 87 0.37 15.57 -7.54
CA ALA A 87 -0.96 15.29 -8.10
C ALA A 87 -1.20 16.00 -9.44
N ILE A 88 -0.65 17.21 -9.62
CA ILE A 88 -0.72 17.96 -10.88
C ILE A 88 0.11 17.30 -11.98
N VAL A 89 1.35 16.91 -11.67
CA VAL A 89 2.28 16.29 -12.62
C VAL A 89 1.77 14.92 -13.08
N ASN A 90 1.32 14.11 -12.14
CA ASN A 90 0.83 12.76 -12.39
C ASN A 90 -0.66 12.74 -12.76
N ARG A 91 -1.34 13.89 -12.85
CA ARG A 91 -2.78 14.03 -13.14
C ARG A 91 -3.66 13.14 -12.26
N GLY A 92 -3.32 13.05 -10.98
CA GLY A 92 -4.02 12.22 -10.00
C GLY A 92 -3.82 10.71 -10.12
N ARG A 93 -2.86 10.25 -10.95
CA ARG A 93 -2.48 8.84 -11.07
C ARG A 93 -1.62 8.37 -9.90
N ILE A 94 -1.57 7.05 -9.73
CA ILE A 94 -0.80 6.40 -8.66
C ILE A 94 0.46 5.75 -9.25
N CYS A 95 1.61 6.20 -8.79
CA CYS A 95 2.91 5.87 -9.36
C CYS A 95 3.80 5.04 -8.42
N GLY A 96 3.39 4.80 -7.17
CA GLY A 96 4.24 4.25 -6.11
C GLY A 96 5.10 5.32 -5.41
N GLU A 97 4.60 6.56 -5.35
CA GLU A 97 5.26 7.66 -4.66
C GLU A 97 4.98 7.67 -3.15
N VAL A 98 5.85 8.36 -2.41
CA VAL A 98 5.61 8.63 -0.98
C VAL A 98 4.37 9.51 -0.81
N GLY A 99 3.52 9.14 0.15
CA GLY A 99 2.27 9.87 0.44
C GLY A 99 1.07 9.38 -0.35
N GLU A 100 1.25 8.47 -1.32
CA GLU A 100 0.13 7.80 -1.97
C GLU A 100 -0.54 6.80 -1.03
N THR A 101 -1.87 6.72 -1.12
CA THR A 101 -2.66 5.82 -0.28
C THR A 101 -3.77 5.13 -1.06
N VAL A 102 -4.23 4.01 -0.55
CA VAL A 102 -5.46 3.35 -0.99
C VAL A 102 -6.36 3.08 0.21
N ARG A 103 -7.66 3.21 0.05
CA ARG A 103 -8.63 2.87 1.09
C ARG A 103 -9.90 2.28 0.52
N SER A 104 -10.63 1.57 1.37
CA SER A 104 -12.05 1.29 1.15
C SER A 104 -12.90 2.19 2.05
N ARG A 105 -14.22 2.25 1.83
CA ARG A 105 -15.10 3.23 2.49
C ARG A 105 -14.97 3.23 4.02
N TYR A 106 -14.84 2.07 4.65
CA TYR A 106 -14.80 1.90 6.11
C TYR A 106 -13.43 1.52 6.66
N GLN A 107 -12.37 1.71 5.87
CA GLN A 107 -11.00 1.47 6.29
C GLN A 107 -10.21 2.79 6.25
N PRO A 108 -9.35 3.08 7.25
CA PRO A 108 -8.39 4.17 7.15
C PRO A 108 -7.46 4.01 5.93
N PRO A 109 -6.89 5.10 5.40
CA PRO A 109 -5.92 5.04 4.32
C PRO A 109 -4.74 4.12 4.62
N CYS A 110 -4.46 3.22 3.68
CA CYS A 110 -3.26 2.39 3.66
C CYS A 110 -2.20 3.07 2.83
N ALA A 111 -1.04 3.32 3.44
CA ALA A 111 0.11 3.85 2.72
C ALA A 111 0.60 2.83 1.69
N ILE A 112 0.71 3.29 0.44
CA ILE A 112 1.30 2.51 -0.62
C ILE A 112 2.81 2.48 -0.41
N GLU A 113 3.40 1.30 -0.53
CA GLU A 113 4.84 1.09 -0.46
C GLU A 113 5.44 1.14 -1.86
N SER A 114 4.87 0.38 -2.80
CA SER A 114 5.33 0.37 -4.19
C SER A 114 4.20 0.04 -5.16
N VAL A 115 4.34 0.53 -6.39
CA VAL A 115 3.52 0.16 -7.53
C VAL A 115 4.44 -0.32 -8.65
N ARG A 116 4.12 -1.48 -9.22
CA ARG A 116 4.91 -2.06 -10.31
C ARG A 116 3.98 -2.65 -11.35
N LYS A 117 4.36 -2.58 -12.63
CA LYS A 117 3.67 -3.32 -13.68
C LYS A 117 3.95 -4.82 -13.53
N ILE A 118 2.93 -5.62 -13.75
CA ILE A 118 3.04 -7.07 -13.90
C ILE A 118 2.41 -7.46 -15.24
N ASP A 119 2.73 -8.64 -15.75
CA ASP A 119 2.08 -9.16 -16.93
C ASP A 119 0.70 -9.76 -16.60
N LYS A 120 -0.06 -10.07 -17.66
CA LYS A 120 -1.41 -10.64 -17.55
C LYS A 120 -1.42 -12.03 -16.89
N ALA A 121 -0.39 -12.84 -17.12
CA ALA A 121 -0.33 -14.20 -16.57
C ALA A 121 -0.17 -14.14 -15.05
N ARG A 122 0.77 -13.30 -14.57
CA ARG A 122 0.99 -13.07 -13.15
C ARG A 122 -0.23 -12.43 -12.48
N PHE A 123 -0.90 -11.51 -13.15
CA PHE A 123 -2.14 -10.91 -12.64
C PHE A 123 -3.22 -11.97 -12.42
N LYS A 124 -3.43 -12.87 -13.40
CA LYS A 124 -4.41 -13.96 -13.30
C LYS A 124 -4.06 -14.92 -12.17
N GLU A 125 -2.80 -15.36 -12.10
CA GLU A 125 -2.31 -16.25 -11.04
C GLU A 125 -2.56 -15.68 -9.64
N LEU A 126 -2.20 -14.40 -9.42
CA LEU A 126 -2.44 -13.73 -8.14
C LEU A 126 -3.94 -13.54 -7.85
N GLY A 127 -4.74 -13.25 -8.88
CA GLY A 127 -6.18 -13.06 -8.76
C GLY A 127 -6.94 -14.34 -8.39
N GLU A 128 -6.47 -15.52 -8.81
CA GLU A 128 -7.06 -16.83 -8.46
C GLU A 128 -7.00 -17.12 -6.96
N HIS A 129 -6.02 -16.53 -6.25
CA HIS A 129 -5.83 -16.67 -4.81
C HIS A 129 -6.33 -15.47 -4.01
N ALA A 130 -7.07 -14.55 -4.64
CA ALA A 130 -7.48 -13.32 -3.99
C ALA A 130 -8.50 -13.56 -2.87
N ALA A 131 -8.25 -12.96 -1.72
CA ALA A 131 -9.20 -12.94 -0.61
C ALA A 131 -10.47 -12.14 -0.96
N ARG A 132 -10.34 -11.09 -1.79
CA ARG A 132 -11.44 -10.25 -2.25
C ARG A 132 -11.18 -9.75 -3.66
N HIS A 133 -12.24 -9.44 -4.38
CA HIS A 133 -12.16 -8.86 -5.71
C HIS A 133 -13.34 -7.92 -5.95
N GLY A 134 -13.24 -7.11 -7.00
CA GLY A 134 -14.35 -6.31 -7.46
C GLY A 134 -14.12 -5.74 -8.85
N SER A 135 -15.19 -5.19 -9.40
CA SER A 135 -15.24 -4.59 -10.73
C SER A 135 -14.95 -3.09 -10.67
N GLY A 136 -14.46 -2.57 -11.79
CA GLY A 136 -14.40 -1.15 -12.07
C GLY A 136 -15.77 -0.46 -12.00
N ALA A 137 -16.84 -1.18 -12.34
CA ALA A 137 -18.21 -0.68 -12.24
C ALA A 137 -18.64 -0.39 -10.79
N GLU A 138 -17.95 -0.99 -9.82
CA GLU A 138 -18.21 -0.81 -8.39
C GLU A 138 -17.29 0.25 -7.77
N GLN A 139 -16.39 0.85 -8.57
CA GLN A 139 -15.52 1.92 -8.09
C GLN A 139 -16.35 3.17 -7.77
N PRO A 140 -16.04 3.87 -6.66
CA PRO A 140 -16.69 5.12 -6.34
C PRO A 140 -16.54 6.12 -7.50
N THR A 141 -17.67 6.51 -8.11
CA THR A 141 -17.71 7.41 -9.26
C THR A 141 -17.40 8.87 -8.92
N ALA A 142 -17.44 9.22 -7.64
CA ALA A 142 -17.01 10.52 -7.13
C ALA A 142 -15.74 10.34 -6.28
N MET A 143 -14.65 10.99 -6.69
CA MET A 143 -13.60 11.33 -5.72
C MET A 143 -14.27 12.15 -4.61
N PRO A 144 -14.07 11.82 -3.33
CA PRO A 144 -14.57 12.66 -2.25
C PRO A 144 -14.02 14.07 -2.47
N ALA A 145 -14.92 15.07 -2.57
CA ALA A 145 -14.53 16.46 -2.48
C ALA A 145 -13.69 16.65 -1.20
N HIS A 146 -12.62 17.42 -1.35
CA HIS A 146 -11.60 17.69 -0.34
C HIS A 146 -12.17 18.05 1.02
#